data_AF-A0A0D0N4A6-F1
#
_entry.id   AF-A0A0D0N4A6-F1
#
_cell.length_a   1.000
_cell.length_b   1.000
_cell.length_c   1.000
_cell.angle_alpha   90.00
_cell.angle_beta   90.00
_cell.angle_gamma   90.00
#
_symmetry.space_group_name_H-M   'P 1'
#
loop_
_entity.id
_entity.type
_entity.pdbx_description
1 polymer ?
#
loop_
_entity_poly.entity_id
_entity_poly.type
_entity_poly.pdbx_seq_one_letter_code
_entity_poly.pdbx_strand_id
1 'polypeptide(L)' 'MDAPQSRHRWCVEIPHANEIRAGRHLFIVDAPAEDDARRAAIERAESVEARRHRRGATLDLARATVVHLALLRVH' A
#
# COMPACT_ATOMS: atom_id res chain seq x y z
N MET A 1 -7.84 -27.82 7.54
CA MET A 1 -6.56 -27.47 8.19
C MET A 1 -6.19 -26.08 7.72
N ASP A 2 -6.59 -25.04 8.44
CA ASP A 2 -6.07 -23.69 8.21
C ASP A 2 -4.68 -23.65 8.83
N ALA A 3 -3.65 -23.81 8.00
CA ALA A 3 -2.32 -23.44 8.42
C ALA A 3 -2.38 -21.95 8.85
N PRO A 4 -1.80 -21.57 9.99
CA PRO A 4 -1.73 -20.16 10.36
C PRO A 4 -1.00 -19.43 9.24
N GLN A 5 -1.75 -18.71 8.41
CA GLN A 5 -1.16 -17.90 7.35
C GLN A 5 -0.34 -16.83 8.06
N SER A 6 0.98 -16.91 7.89
CA SER A 6 1.90 -15.91 8.40
C SER A 6 1.45 -14.56 7.84
N ARG A 7 0.98 -13.66 8.71
CA ARG A 7 0.61 -12.31 8.31
C ARG A 7 1.84 -11.45 8.45
N HIS A 8 2.30 -10.87 7.36
CA HIS A 8 3.42 -9.95 7.36
C HIS A 8 2.87 -8.53 7.31
N ARG A 9 3.54 -7.60 7.99
CA ARG A 9 3.26 -6.18 7.89
C ARG A 9 4.17 -5.57 6.85
N TRP A 10 3.58 -4.84 5.92
CA TRP A 10 4.27 -4.21 4.81
C TRP A 10 3.95 -2.71 4.80
N CYS A 11 4.94 -1.93 4.35
CA CYS A 11 4.78 -0.55 3.96
C CYS A 11 4.79 -0.47 2.44
N VAL A 12 3.74 0.09 1.84
CA VAL A 12 3.71 0.37 0.41
C VAL A 12 3.70 1.88 0.22
N GLU A 13 4.72 2.40 -0.46
CA GLU A 13 4.79 3.80 -0.85
C GLU A 13 4.46 3.92 -2.35
N ILE A 14 3.51 4.78 -2.68
CA ILE A 14 3.13 5.06 -4.06
C ILE A 14 3.36 6.56 -4.33
N PRO A 15 4.35 6.91 -5.16
CA PRO A 15 4.56 8.29 -5.56
C PRO A 15 3.33 8.85 -6.28
N HIS A 16 3.06 10.13 -6.07
CA HIS A 16 2.10 10.88 -6.87
C HIS A 16 2.65 12.26 -7.19
N ALA A 17 2.24 12.80 -8.32
CA ALA A 17 2.52 14.18 -8.69
C ALA A 17 1.28 14.79 -9.34
N ASN A 18 1.10 16.08 -9.10
CA ASN A 18 0.23 16.93 -9.90
C ASN A 18 0.99 18.22 -10.25
N GLU A 19 0.32 19.14 -10.94
CA GLU A 19 0.87 20.42 -11.38
C GLU A 19 1.40 21.30 -10.23
N ILE A 20 1.01 20.99 -8.98
CA ILE A 20 1.26 21.84 -7.80
C ILE A 20 2.22 21.16 -6.81
N ARG A 21 2.22 19.83 -6.72
CA ARG A 21 2.95 19.10 -5.67
C ARG A 21 3.28 17.66 -6.08
N ALA A 22 4.51 17.24 -5.76
CA ALA A 22 4.90 15.84 -5.70
C ALA A 22 4.89 15.34 -4.25
N GLY A 23 4.51 14.08 -4.07
CA GLY A 23 4.42 13.44 -2.76
C GLY A 23 4.42 11.93 -2.87
N ARG A 24 4.25 11.25 -1.74
CA ARG A 24 4.08 9.79 -1.66
C ARG A 24 2.89 9.49 -0.77
N HIS A 25 2.08 8.55 -1.21
CA HIS A 25 1.03 7.96 -0.38
C HIS A 25 1.59 6.70 0.27
N LEU A 26 1.50 6.62 1.59
CA LEU A 26 2.00 5.49 2.36
C LEU A 26 0.83 4.64 2.87
N PHE A 27 0.89 3.34 2.63
CA PHE A 27 -0.09 2.38 3.09
C PHE A 27 0.60 1.33 3.95
N ILE A 28 0.10 1.15 5.18
CA ILE A 28 0.46 0.00 6.01
C ILE A 28 -0.59 -1.09 5.81
N VAL A 29 -0.14 -2.26 5.38
CA VAL A 29 -0.99 -3.39 5.01
C VAL A 29 -0.44 -4.66 5.62
N ASP A 30 -1.35 -5.45 6.20
CA ASP A 30 -1.05 -6.78 6.73
C ASP A 30 -1.46 -7.80 5.66
N ALA A 31 -0.49 -8.49 5.06
CA ALA A 31 -0.68 -9.39 3.92
C ALA A 31 0.29 -10.58 4.00
N PRO A 32 -0.07 -11.74 3.42
CA PRO A 32 0.79 -12.92 3.48
C PRO A 32 2.05 -12.81 2.61
N ALA A 33 2.00 -12.05 1.51
CA ALA A 33 3.12 -11.85 0.59
C ALA A 33 3.23 -10.39 0.13
N GLU A 34 4.37 -10.05 -0.47
CA GLU A 34 4.66 -8.72 -1.02
C GLU A 34 3.65 -8.31 -2.10
N ASP A 35 3.32 -9.21 -3.03
CA ASP A 35 2.37 -8.96 -4.12
C ASP A 35 0.95 -8.68 -3.60
N ASP A 36 0.54 -9.38 -2.55
CA ASP A 36 -0.76 -9.16 -1.90
C ASP A 36 -0.79 -7.80 -1.18
N ALA A 37 0.32 -7.42 -0.52
CA ALA A 37 0.46 -6.09 0.08
C ALA A 37 0.36 -5.00 -0.98
N ARG A 38 1.05 -5.17 -2.11
CA ARG A 38 1.01 -4.24 -3.24
C ARG A 38 -0.41 -4.11 -3.78
N ARG A 39 -1.10 -5.23 -4.05
CA ARG A 39 -2.48 -5.23 -4.55
C ARG A 39 -3.42 -4.51 -3.58
N ALA A 40 -3.37 -4.86 -2.30
CA ALA A 40 -4.22 -4.24 -1.26
C ALA A 40 -3.96 -2.73 -1.13
N ALA A 41 -2.70 -2.29 -1.24
CA ALA A 41 -2.36 -0.88 -1.23
C ALA A 41 -2.90 -0.15 -2.46
N ILE A 42 -2.84 -0.75 -3.65
CA ILE A 42 -3.39 -0.18 -4.89
C ILE A 42 -4.92 -0.03 -4.78
N GLU A 43 -5.62 -1.07 -4.34
CA GLU A 43 -7.08 -1.03 -4.14
C GLU A 43 -7.48 0.06 -3.15
N ARG A 44 -6.76 0.17 -2.02
CA ARG A 44 -6.96 1.27 -1.05
C ARG A 44 -6.66 2.63 -1.66
N ALA A 45 -5.63 2.73 -2.48
CA ALA A 45 -5.27 3.96 -3.16
C ALA A 45 -6.33 4.35 -4.21
N GLU A 46 -7.09 3.41 -4.76
CA GLU A 46 -8.19 3.70 -5.68
C GLU A 46 -9.50 4.09 -4.99
N SER A 47 -9.58 3.95 -3.67
CA SER A 47 -10.74 4.40 -2.89
C SER A 47 -11.02 5.90 -3.05
N VAL A 48 -12.30 6.27 -2.94
CA VAL A 48 -12.77 7.65 -3.06
C VAL A 48 -12.13 8.56 -2.01
N GLU A 49 -11.92 8.06 -0.80
CA GLU A 49 -11.28 8.78 0.30
C GLU A 49 -9.80 9.07 -0.02
N ALA A 50 -9.04 8.06 -0.44
CA ALA A 50 -7.64 8.24 -0.82
C ALA A 50 -7.45 9.18 -2.03
N ARG A 51 -8.42 9.20 -2.96
CA ARG A 51 -8.44 10.15 -4.10
C ARG A 51 -8.67 11.59 -3.65
N ARG A 52 -9.55 11.81 -2.68
CA ARG A 52 -9.80 13.14 -2.08
C ARG A 52 -8.55 13.67 -1.37
N HIS A 53 -7.86 12.82 -0.61
CA HIS A 53 -6.63 13.22 0.10
C HIS A 53 -5.52 13.70 -0.83
N ARG A 54 -5.36 13.07 -2.00
CA ARG A 54 -4.38 13.50 -3.01
C ARG A 54 -4.90 14.59 -3.96
N ARG A 55 -6.09 15.14 -3.72
CA ARG A 55 -6.76 16.15 -4.56
C ARG A 55 -6.73 15.81 -6.06
N GLY A 56 -6.96 14.54 -6.38
CA GLY A 56 -6.97 14.05 -7.77
C GLY A 56 -5.59 13.86 -8.42
N ALA A 57 -4.47 13.99 -7.69
CA ALA A 57 -3.15 13.66 -8.23
C ALA A 57 -3.10 12.20 -8.71
N THR A 58 -2.48 11.97 -9.86
CA THR A 58 -2.30 10.63 -10.42
C THR A 58 -1.21 9.89 -9.64
N LEU A 59 -1.48 8.64 -9.28
CA LEU A 59 -0.51 7.77 -8.65
C LEU A 59 0.37 7.12 -9.72
N ASP A 60 1.67 7.08 -9.45
CA ASP A 60 2.63 6.34 -10.25
C ASP A 60 2.77 4.92 -9.67
N LEU A 61 1.87 4.04 -10.10
CA LEU A 61 1.83 2.63 -9.66
C LEU A 61 3.05 1.84 -10.12
N ALA A 62 3.70 2.26 -11.20
CA ALA A 62 4.91 1.64 -11.72
C ALA A 62 6.10 1.88 -10.79
N ARG A 63 6.11 3.00 -10.08
CA ARG A 63 7.14 3.37 -9.09
C ARG A 63 6.76 3.04 -7.64
N ALA A 64 5.72 2.25 -7.43
CA ALA A 64 5.35 1.80 -6.10
C ALA A 64 6.48 0.94 -5.48
N THR A 65 6.86 1.23 -4.24
CA THR A 65 7.86 0.46 -3.49
C THR A 65 7.20 -0.25 -2.33
N VAL A 66 7.57 -1.50 -2.10
CA VAL A 66 7.07 -2.32 -0.99
C VAL A 66 8.23 -2.65 -0.05
N VAL A 67 8.03 -2.45 1.25
CA VAL A 67 9.03 -2.72 2.28
C VAL A 67 8.43 -3.65 3.32
N HIS A 68 9.10 -4.75 3.61
CA HIS A 68 8.74 -5.64 4.72
C HIS A 68 9.07 -4.96 6.05
N LEU A 69 8.10 -4.84 6.94
CA LEU A 69 8.28 -4.21 8.25
C LEU A 69 8.41 -5.25 9.36
N ALA A 70 7.54 -6.25 9.39
CA ALA A 70 7.52 -7.25 10.46
C ALA A 70 6.74 -8.51 10.07
N LEU A 71 7.02 -9.61 10.77
CA LEU A 71 6.13 -10.77 10.82
C LEU A 71 5.18 -10.61 12.00
N LEU A 72 3.87 -10.69 11.76
CA LEU A 72 2.83 -10.65 12.78
C LEU A 72 2.57 -12.09 13.24
N ARG A 73 2.85 -12.36 14.51
CA ARG A 73 2.44 -13.62 15.14
C ARG A 73 0.97 -13.51 15.52
N VAL A 74 0.16 -14.39 14.98
CA VAL A 74 -1.21 -14.60 15.46
C VAL A 74 -1.09 -15.50 16.70
N HIS A 75 -1.43 -14.95 17.86
CA HIS A 75 -1.48 -15.68 19.13
C HIS A 75 -2.83 -16.38 19.30
#